data_AF-A0A849GJH5-F1
#
_entry.id   AF-A0A849GJH5-F1
#
_cell.length_a   1.000
_cell.length_b   1.000
_cell.length_c   1.000
_cell.angle_alpha   90.00
_cell.angle_beta   90.00
_cell.angle_gamma   90.00
#
_symmetry.space_group_name_H-M   'P 1'
#
loop_
_entity.id
_entity.type
_entity.pdbx_description
1 polymer ?
#
loop_
_entity_poly.entity_id
_entity_poly.type
_entity_poly.pdbx_seq_one_letter_code
_entity_poly.pdbx_strand_id
1 'polypeptide(L)'
;QDFPVIAFAAGDAAEDSLAATADELAGKGARVFASTDKVRKAEKLPHARTSHWLTDPIAGIVSFYGMVEAFAARRGIDPDAPRHLNKVTETV
;
A
#
# COMPACT_ATOMS: atom_id res chain seq x y z
N GLN A 1 -6.64 10.40 -15.41
CA GLN A 1 -7.25 10.93 -14.17
C GLN A 1 -8.02 9.78 -13.52
N ASP A 2 -8.19 9.79 -12.19
CA ASP A 2 -8.71 8.65 -11.38
C ASP A 2 -7.80 7.41 -11.29
N PHE A 3 -6.50 7.63 -11.08
CA PHE A 3 -5.54 6.56 -10.81
C PHE A 3 -4.86 6.79 -9.45
N PRO A 4 -5.48 6.34 -8.34
CA PRO A 4 -4.84 6.37 -7.04
C PRO A 4 -3.76 5.28 -6.95
N VAL A 5 -2.59 5.64 -6.44
CA VAL A 5 -1.44 4.74 -6.24
C VAL A 5 -1.02 4.78 -4.78
N ILE A 6 -0.80 3.61 -4.19
CA ILE A 6 -0.19 3.48 -2.86
C ILE A 6 1.13 2.75 -3.04
N ALA A 7 2.24 3.41 -2.76
CA ALA A 7 3.60 2.88 -2.85
C ALA A 7 4.11 2.47 -1.46
N PHE A 8 4.32 1.17 -1.27
CA PHE A 8 4.89 0.63 -0.04
C PHE A 8 6.40 0.50 -0.18
N ALA A 9 7.14 1.20 0.69
CA ALA A 9 8.60 1.17 0.73
C ALA A 9 9.10 0.43 1.96
N ALA A 10 10.10 -0.44 1.77
CA ALA A 10 11.00 -0.87 2.83
C ALA A 10 12.23 0.05 2.87
N GLY A 11 12.93 0.12 3.99
CA GLY A 11 14.21 0.82 4.13
C GLY A 11 15.39 0.08 3.48
N ASP A 12 15.20 -0.49 2.29
CA ASP A 12 16.19 -1.28 1.56
C ASP A 12 16.81 -0.48 0.40
N ALA A 13 17.61 -1.16 -0.43
CA ALA A 13 18.29 -0.54 -1.57
C ALA A 13 17.33 -0.02 -2.66
N ALA A 14 16.06 -0.44 -2.66
CA ALA A 14 15.07 -0.02 -3.65
C ALA A 14 14.26 1.22 -3.23
N GLU A 15 14.38 1.69 -1.98
CA GLU A 15 13.59 2.80 -1.45
C GLU A 15 13.70 4.06 -2.32
N ASP A 16 14.91 4.40 -2.77
CA ASP A 16 15.17 5.58 -3.59
C ASP A 16 14.50 5.47 -4.97
N SER A 17 14.58 4.30 -5.60
CA SER A 17 13.95 4.04 -6.91
C SER A 17 12.42 4.06 -6.81
N LEU A 18 11.86 3.52 -5.72
CA LEU A 18 10.44 3.59 -5.46
C LEU A 18 9.98 5.04 -5.25
N ALA A 19 10.70 5.82 -4.45
CA ALA A 19 10.38 7.22 -4.18
C ALA A 19 10.42 8.07 -5.48
N ALA A 20 11.44 7.86 -6.32
CA ALA A 20 11.53 8.51 -7.62
C ALA A 20 10.34 8.16 -8.52
N THR A 21 9.98 6.88 -8.59
CA THR A 21 8.84 6.40 -9.39
C THR A 21 7.51 6.99 -8.89
N ALA A 22 7.32 7.04 -7.57
CA ALA A 22 6.14 7.65 -6.96
C ALA A 22 6.01 9.14 -7.31
N ASP A 23 7.13 9.89 -7.25
CA ASP A 23 7.16 11.30 -7.62
C ASP A 23 6.94 11.55 -9.11
N GLU A 24 7.45 10.67 -9.98
CA GLU A 24 7.18 10.73 -11.42
C GLU A 24 5.71 10.52 -11.74
N LEU A 25 5.06 9.54 -11.10
CA LEU A 25 3.63 9.30 -11.24
C LEU A 25 2.79 10.48 -10.73
N ALA A 26 3.15 11.03 -9.58
CA ALA A 26 2.52 12.24 -9.05
C ALA A 26 2.68 13.42 -10.02
N GLY A 27 3.88 13.60 -10.60
CA GLY A 27 4.16 14.62 -11.61
C GLY A 27 3.36 14.49 -12.91
N LYS A 28 2.88 13.28 -13.22
CA LYS A 28 1.98 13.00 -14.36
C LYS A 28 0.50 13.17 -14.01
N GLY A 29 0.18 13.62 -12.80
CA GLY A 29 -1.19 13.91 -12.34
C GLY A 29 -1.91 12.73 -11.69
N ALA A 30 -1.20 11.66 -11.32
CA ALA A 30 -1.77 10.61 -10.47
C ALA A 30 -1.86 11.07 -9.00
N ARG A 31 -2.81 10.51 -8.25
CA ARG A 31 -2.87 10.70 -6.78
C ARG A 31 -2.02 9.62 -6.12
N VAL A 32 -0.83 9.98 -5.68
CA VAL A 32 0.16 9.01 -5.19
C VAL A 32 0.41 9.23 -3.71
N PHE A 33 0.33 8.14 -2.93
CA PHE A 33 0.66 8.08 -1.52
C PHE A 33 1.84 7.12 -1.33
N ALA A 34 2.79 7.42 -0.45
CA ALA A 34 3.99 6.60 -0.28
C ALA A 34 4.41 6.43 1.19
N SER A 35 4.78 5.22 1.59
CA SER A 35 5.30 4.89 2.93
C SER A 35 6.84 5.06 3.00
N THR A 36 7.32 6.25 2.63
CA THR A 36 8.73 6.65 2.73
C THR A 36 8.82 8.17 2.89
N ASP A 37 9.85 8.64 3.60
CA ASP A 37 10.12 10.06 3.74
C ASP A 37 10.86 10.67 2.55
N LYS A 38 11.26 9.84 1.57
CA LYS A 38 12.13 10.24 0.45
C LYS A 38 11.38 10.88 -0.74
N VAL A 39 10.05 10.78 -0.78
CA VAL A 39 9.24 11.44 -1.82
C VAL A 39 9.21 12.96 -1.63
N ARG A 40 9.05 13.68 -2.74
CA ARG A 40 9.01 15.15 -2.80
C ARG A 40 7.69 15.68 -3.36
N LYS A 41 7.01 14.91 -4.22
CA LYS A 41 5.75 15.26 -4.90
C LYS A 41 4.60 14.37 -4.45
N ALA A 42 4.84 13.07 -4.27
CA ALA A 42 3.84 12.16 -3.73
C ALA A 42 3.53 12.49 -2.25
N GLU A 43 2.34 12.14 -1.80
CA GLU A 43 1.90 12.34 -0.42
C GLU A 43 2.56 11.32 0.51
N LYS A 44 3.22 11.80 1.57
CA LYS A 44 3.87 10.93 2.57
C LYS A 44 2.84 10.34 3.51
N LEU A 45 2.83 9.02 3.64
CA LEU A 45 2.04 8.34 4.65
C LEU A 45 2.86 8.08 5.92
N PRO A 46 2.25 8.25 7.11
CA PRO A 46 2.83 7.73 8.34
C PRO A 46 3.09 6.23 8.22
N HIS A 47 4.27 5.78 8.59
CA HIS A 47 4.67 4.38 8.54
C HIS A 47 5.68 4.06 9.64
N ALA A 48 5.79 2.79 10.00
CA ALA A 48 6.74 2.31 10.99
C ALA A 48 7.86 1.49 10.33
N ARG A 49 9.10 1.74 10.75
CA ARG A 49 10.28 0.91 10.41
C ARG A 49 10.51 -0.13 11.51
N THR A 50 10.95 -1.32 11.15
CA THR A 50 11.06 -2.48 12.07
C THR A 50 12.50 -2.83 12.44
N SER A 51 13.41 -1.85 12.42
CA SER A 51 14.87 -2.00 12.65
C SER A 51 15.61 -2.90 11.65
N HIS A 52 14.90 -3.67 10.83
CA HIS A 52 15.47 -4.45 9.73
C HIS A 52 14.54 -4.36 8.51
N TRP A 53 15.09 -3.96 7.37
CA TRP A 53 14.31 -3.72 6.15
C TRP A 53 13.48 -4.92 5.67
N LEU A 54 13.99 -6.16 5.83
CA LEU A 54 13.21 -7.38 5.53
C LEU A 54 11.90 -7.52 6.33
N THR A 55 11.79 -6.89 7.51
CA THR A 55 10.60 -6.97 8.35
C THR A 55 9.65 -5.78 8.16
N ASP A 56 10.06 -4.72 7.45
CA ASP A 56 9.22 -3.55 7.17
C ASP A 56 7.91 -3.94 6.45
N PRO A 57 7.90 -4.85 5.44
CA PRO A 57 6.66 -5.27 4.80
C PRO A 57 5.65 -5.91 5.75
N ILE A 58 6.12 -6.61 6.80
CA ILE A 58 5.25 -7.26 7.80
C ILE A 58 4.55 -6.20 8.65
N ALA A 59 5.22 -5.11 9.02
CA ALA A 59 4.56 -4.00 9.71
C ALA A 59 3.65 -3.21 8.75
N GLY A 60 4.09 -2.97 7.52
CA GLY A 60 3.34 -2.23 6.51
C GLY A 60 2.00 -2.88 6.13
N ILE A 61 1.96 -4.21 6.02
CA ILE A 61 0.75 -4.93 5.61
C ILE A 61 -0.39 -4.82 6.64
N VAL A 62 -0.08 -4.61 7.92
CA VAL A 62 -1.09 -4.42 8.97
C VAL A 62 -1.93 -3.17 8.69
N SER A 63 -1.28 -2.04 8.39
CA SER A 63 -1.96 -0.80 8.02
C SER A 63 -2.77 -0.94 6.73
N PHE A 64 -2.26 -1.70 5.76
CA PHE A 64 -2.98 -1.99 4.52
C PHE A 64 -4.29 -2.73 4.79
N TYR A 65 -4.26 -3.84 5.54
CA TYR A 65 -5.48 -4.59 5.83
C TYR A 65 -6.48 -3.79 6.67
N GLY A 66 -6.00 -3.02 7.66
CA GLY A 66 -6.87 -2.11 8.42
C GLY A 66 -7.53 -1.04 7.54
N MET A 67 -6.82 -0.51 6.55
CA MET A 67 -7.37 0.42 5.56
C MET A 67 -8.40 -0.27 4.65
N VAL A 68 -8.11 -1.46 4.14
CA VAL A 68 -9.02 -2.23 3.27
C VAL A 68 -10.33 -2.54 3.99
N GLU A 69 -10.25 -3.02 5.24
CA GLU A 69 -11.42 -3.28 6.10
C GLU A 69 -12.29 -2.04 6.25
N ALA A 70 -11.69 -0.92 6.69
CA ALA A 70 -12.41 0.33 6.88
C ALA A 70 -13.00 0.88 5.57
N PHE A 71 -12.31 0.68 4.44
CA PHE A 71 -12.80 1.09 3.13
C PHE A 71 -13.97 0.23 2.65
N ALA A 72 -13.88 -1.09 2.78
CA ALA A 72 -14.93 -2.04 2.40
C ALA A 72 -16.21 -1.79 3.21
N ALA A 73 -16.09 -1.63 4.52
CA ALA A 73 -17.21 -1.31 5.42
C ALA A 73 -17.92 0.00 4.99
N ARG A 74 -17.16 1.06 4.68
CA ARG A 74 -17.73 2.34 4.17
C ARG A 74 -18.42 2.20 2.81
N ARG A 75 -18.08 1.16 2.05
CA ARG A 75 -18.71 0.84 0.77
C ARG A 75 -19.85 -0.17 0.89
N GLY A 76 -20.16 -0.66 2.10
CA GLY A 76 -21.16 -1.71 2.30
C GLY A 76 -20.75 -3.05 1.69
N ILE A 77 -19.45 -3.30 1.55
CA ILE A 77 -18.87 -4.54 1.03
C ILE A 77 -18.32 -5.32 2.22
N ASP A 78 -18.65 -6.61 2.30
CA ASP A 78 -18.05 -7.54 3.26
C ASP A 78 -16.71 -8.06 2.70
N PRO A 79 -15.55 -7.67 3.27
CA PRO A 79 -14.24 -8.12 2.81
C PRO A 79 -13.95 -9.58 3.14
N ASP A 80 -14.71 -10.20 4.06
CA ASP A 80 -14.61 -11.62 4.42
C ASP A 80 -15.44 -12.53 3.51
N ALA A 81 -16.41 -11.96 2.78
CA ALA A 81 -17.23 -12.63 1.77
C ALA A 81 -17.03 -12.05 0.35
N PRO A 82 -15.79 -12.05 -0.19
CA PRO A 82 -15.52 -11.49 -1.51
C PRO A 82 -16.27 -12.22 -2.62
N ARG A 83 -16.85 -11.45 -3.55
CA ARG A 83 -17.53 -12.00 -4.72
C ARG A 83 -16.55 -12.83 -5.56
N HIS A 84 -16.98 -14.02 -5.96
CA HIS A 84 -16.22 -14.92 -6.85
C HIS A 84 -14.96 -15.55 -6.23
N LEU A 85 -14.81 -15.52 -4.91
CA LEU A 85 -13.74 -16.24 -4.22
C LEU A 85 -14.35 -17.25 -3.23
N ASN A 86 -14.16 -18.54 -3.48
CA ASN A 86 -14.41 -19.56 -2.47
C ASN A 86 -13.18 -19.60 -1.57
N LYS A 87 -13.37 -19.30 -0.27
CA LYS A 87 -12.30 -19.19 0.74
C LYS A 87 -11.52 -20.50 0.97
N VAL A 88 -11.94 -21.61 0.35
CA VAL A 88 -11.29 -22.92 0.44
C VAL A 88 -11.14 -23.52 -0.96
N THR A 89 -9.91 -23.83 -1.35
CA THR A 89 -9.65 -24.80 -2.40
C THR A 89 -9.83 -26.18 -1.77
N GLU A 90 -10.98 -26.82 -2.01
CA GLU A 90 -11.21 -28.19 -1.58
C GLU A 90 -10.24 -29.11 -2.32
N THR A 91 -9.38 -29.82 -1.59
CA THR A 91 -8.55 -30.87 -2.18
C THR A 91 -9.35 -32.16 -2.05
N VAL A 92 -9.92 -32.63 -3.17
CA VAL A 92 -10.70 -33.87 -3.26
C VAL A 92 -9.77 -35.08 -3.34
#